data_AF-R1HSJ4-F1
#
_entry.id   AF-R1HSJ4-F1
#
_cell.length_a   1.000
_cell.length_b   1.000
_cell.length_c   1.000
_cell.angle_alpha   90.00
_cell.angle_beta   90.00
_cell.angle_gamma   90.00
#
_symmetry.space_group_name_H-M   'P 1'
#
loop_
_entity.id
_entity.type
_entity.pdbx_description
1 polymer ?
#
loop_
_entity_poly.entity_id
_entity_poly.type
_entity_poly.pdbx_seq_one_letter_code
_entity_poly.pdbx_strand_id
1 'polypeptide(L)'
;MRCPVCGEESLSPLADFDTASSMARILFKRPGFLEPRPVFLVRHARVCRSCFAVVPFLDEQYQRKLAEEWDTLIPVAPDATPGTPPSPESPS
;
A
#
# COMPACT_ATOMS: atom_id res chain seq x y z
N MET A 1 -12.07 17.73 -2.89
CA MET A 1 -11.08 16.63 -2.90
C MET A 1 -11.50 15.65 -3.97
N ARG A 2 -10.65 15.44 -4.99
CA ARG A 2 -10.95 14.55 -6.13
C ARG A 2 -10.59 13.12 -5.80
N CYS A 3 -11.38 12.17 -6.28
CA CYS A 3 -11.05 10.75 -6.21
C CYS A 3 -9.80 10.48 -7.07
N PRO A 4 -8.74 9.85 -6.53
CA PRO A 4 -7.54 9.53 -7.31
C PRO A 4 -7.78 8.45 -8.37
N VAL A 5 -8.93 7.77 -8.33
CA VAL A 5 -9.30 6.71 -9.27
C VAL A 5 -10.12 7.25 -10.44
N CYS A 6 -11.22 7.96 -10.18
CA CYS A 6 -12.11 8.46 -11.25
C CYS A 6 -12.04 9.99 -11.47
N GLY A 7 -11.33 10.74 -10.65
CA GLY A 7 -11.18 12.20 -10.77
C GLY A 7 -12.35 13.03 -10.25
N GLU A 8 -13.50 12.42 -9.92
CA GLU A 8 -14.68 13.15 -9.43
C GLU A 8 -14.52 13.71 -8.01
N GLU A 9 -15.17 14.84 -7.72
CA GLU A 9 -15.21 15.46 -6.39
C GLU A 9 -16.31 14.86 -5.51
N SER A 10 -16.23 13.55 -5.30
CA SER A 10 -17.26 12.77 -4.61
C SER A 10 -16.71 11.86 -3.50
N LEU A 11 -15.56 12.22 -2.93
CA LEU A 11 -15.00 11.50 -1.77
C LEU A 11 -15.77 11.83 -0.48
N SER A 12 -16.06 10.79 0.31
CA SER A 12 -16.65 10.91 1.64
C SER A 12 -15.77 11.71 2.61
N PRO A 13 -16.31 12.13 3.76
CA PRO A 13 -15.51 12.44 4.94
C PRO A 13 -14.58 11.28 5.31
N LEU A 14 -13.52 11.58 6.07
CA LEU A 14 -12.61 10.56 6.61
C LEU A 14 -13.39 9.70 7.63
N ALA A 15 -13.25 8.39 7.53
CA ALA A 15 -13.87 7.42 8.44
C ALA A 15 -12.82 6.46 8.99
N ASP A 16 -13.12 5.86 10.15
CA ASP A 16 -12.35 4.71 10.64
C ASP A 16 -12.48 3.55 9.66
N PHE A 17 -11.35 2.95 9.32
CA PHE A 17 -11.27 1.81 8.43
C PHE A 17 -11.01 0.56 9.26
N ASP A 18 -12.10 -0.08 9.68
CA ASP A 18 -12.06 -1.33 10.41
C ASP A 18 -12.21 -2.52 9.44
N THR A 19 -11.27 -3.47 9.51
CA THR A 19 -11.34 -4.73 8.81
C THR A 19 -11.62 -5.89 9.77
N ALA A 20 -12.50 -5.65 10.77
CA ALA A 20 -13.29 -6.53 11.63
C ALA A 20 -12.61 -7.74 12.33
N SER A 21 -11.39 -8.11 11.98
CA SER A 21 -10.65 -9.28 12.48
C SER A 21 -9.14 -9.19 12.18
N SER A 22 -8.77 -8.39 11.18
CA SER A 22 -7.38 -8.10 10.82
C SER A 22 -7.18 -6.58 10.72
N MET A 23 -5.94 -6.10 10.81
CA MET A 23 -5.62 -4.72 10.43
C MET A 23 -5.23 -4.69 8.97
N ALA A 24 -5.70 -3.69 8.21
CA ALA A 24 -5.20 -3.44 6.86
C ALA A 24 -3.74 -2.98 6.92
N ARG A 25 -2.86 -3.77 6.30
CA ARG A 25 -1.39 -3.60 6.36
C ARG A 25 -0.83 -3.32 4.97
N ILE A 26 0.08 -2.36 4.90
CA ILE A 26 0.95 -2.17 3.74
C ILE A 26 2.28 -2.87 4.06
N LEU A 27 2.74 -3.72 3.14
CA LEU A 27 3.92 -4.55 3.32
C LEU A 27 4.95 -4.27 2.23
N PHE A 28 6.19 -3.98 2.62
CA PHE A 28 7.33 -3.83 1.70
C PHE A 28 8.21 -5.08 1.73
N LYS A 29 9.09 -5.26 0.75
CA LYS A 29 10.07 -6.37 0.79
C LYS A 29 11.07 -6.13 1.92
N ARG A 30 11.59 -7.22 2.49
CA ARG A 30 12.59 -7.17 3.56
C ARG A 30 13.92 -6.62 2.99
N PRO A 31 14.59 -5.66 3.65
CA PRO A 31 15.84 -5.09 3.14
C PRO A 31 17.02 -6.08 3.16
N GLY A 32 17.10 -6.95 4.18
CA GLY A 32 18.10 -8.01 4.28
C GLY A 32 17.55 -9.25 5.00
N PHE A 33 18.17 -10.43 4.85
CA PHE A 33 17.59 -11.71 5.31
C PHE A 33 17.18 -11.73 6.79
N LEU A 34 17.93 -11.04 7.66
CA LEU A 34 17.70 -11.01 9.11
C LEU A 34 16.92 -9.78 9.59
N GLU A 35 16.59 -8.84 8.70
CA GLU A 35 15.93 -7.59 9.08
C GLU A 35 14.41 -7.75 9.21
N PRO A 36 13.74 -6.98 10.10
CA PRO A 36 12.29 -6.98 10.15
C PRO A 36 11.69 -6.47 8.84
N ARG A 37 10.54 -7.02 8.45
CA ARG A 37 9.80 -6.52 7.29
C ARG A 37 9.16 -5.18 7.67
N PRO A 38 9.30 -4.11 6.87
CA PRO A 38 8.56 -2.87 7.09
C PRO A 38 7.05 -3.13 6.94
N VAL A 39 6.29 -2.78 7.97
CA VAL A 39 4.83 -2.91 8.04
C VAL A 39 4.25 -1.57 8.47
N PHE A 40 3.20 -1.15 7.76
CA PHE A 40 2.45 0.08 8.03
C PHE A 40 0.96 -0.23 8.20
N LEU A 41 0.33 0.39 9.19
CA LEU A 41 -1.10 0.19 9.45
C LEU A 41 -1.95 1.30 8.82
N VAL A 42 -2.98 0.88 8.12
CA VAL A 42 -4.06 1.74 7.66
C VAL A 42 -5.13 1.75 8.74
N ARG A 43 -5.56 2.95 9.14
CA ARG A 43 -6.61 3.14 10.15
C ARG A 43 -7.80 3.95 9.68
N HIS A 44 -7.63 4.73 8.62
CA HIS A 44 -8.68 5.58 8.10
C HIS A 44 -8.88 5.35 6.62
N ALA A 45 -10.07 5.64 6.11
CA ALA A 45 -10.36 5.58 4.70
C ALA A 45 -11.36 6.65 4.27
N ARG A 46 -11.43 6.89 2.96
CA ARG A 46 -12.53 7.59 2.29
C ARG A 46 -13.11 6.70 1.22
N VAL A 47 -14.40 6.86 0.95
CA VAL A 47 -15.11 6.15 -0.12
C VAL A 47 -15.55 7.15 -1.17
N CYS A 48 -15.30 6.87 -2.44
CA CYS A 48 -15.84 7.65 -3.54
C CYS A 48 -17.30 7.25 -3.80
N ARG A 49 -18.22 8.21 -3.81
CA ARG A 49 -19.64 7.93 -4.11
C ARG A 49 -19.87 7.53 -5.58
N SER A 50 -19.02 7.98 -6.50
CA SER A 50 -19.23 7.79 -7.94
C SER A 50 -18.71 6.45 -8.44
N CYS A 51 -17.49 6.06 -8.04
CA CYS A 51 -16.87 4.80 -8.48
C CYS A 51 -16.71 3.75 -7.37
N PHE A 52 -17.14 4.06 -6.14
CA PHE A 52 -17.07 3.18 -4.96
C PHE A 52 -15.66 2.75 -4.55
N ALA A 53 -14.62 3.42 -5.06
CA ALA A 53 -13.25 3.19 -4.62
C ALA A 53 -13.06 3.53 -3.13
N VAL A 54 -12.40 2.64 -2.41
CA VAL A 54 -11.94 2.85 -1.03
C VAL A 54 -10.50 3.35 -1.08
N VAL A 55 -10.24 4.52 -0.52
CA VAL A 55 -8.92 5.14 -0.45
C VAL A 55 -8.42 5.06 0.98
N PRO A 56 -7.52 4.12 1.31
CA PRO A 56 -6.96 3.95 2.65
C PRO A 56 -5.89 5.01 2.98
N PHE A 57 -5.80 5.38 4.25
CA PHE A 57 -4.81 6.31 4.79
C PHE A 57 -4.10 5.72 6.01
N LEU A 58 -2.80 5.97 6.08
CA LEU A 58 -1.99 5.70 7.27
C LEU A 58 -2.37 6.64 8.42
N ASP A 59 -2.23 6.19 9.65
CA ASP A 59 -2.27 7.10 10.81
C ASP A 59 -0.98 7.96 10.89
N GLU A 60 -0.99 8.97 11.75
CA GLU A 60 0.12 9.91 11.88
C GLU A 60 1.45 9.24 12.29
N GLN A 61 1.39 8.20 13.12
CA GLN A 61 2.59 7.45 13.53
C GLN A 61 3.21 6.75 12.32
N TYR A 62 2.41 6.05 11.53
CA TYR A 62 2.89 5.34 10.34
C TYR A 62 3.22 6.27 9.17
N GLN A 63 2.62 7.47 9.09
CA GLN A 63 3.03 8.50 8.14
C GLN A 63 4.47 8.97 8.41
N ARG A 64 4.80 9.27 9.66
CA ARG A 64 6.16 9.68 10.05
C ARG A 64 7.17 8.56 9.79
N LYS A 65 6.86 7.35 10.23
CA LYS A 65 7.68 6.17 9.95
C LYS A 65 7.90 5.97 8.45
N LEU A 66 6.85 6.13 7.64
CA LEU A 66 6.95 5.97 6.19
C LEU A 66 7.87 7.02 5.57
N ALA A 67 7.81 8.26 6.05
CA ALA A 67 8.69 9.33 5.59
C ALA A 67 10.15 9.09 5.97
N GLU A 68 10.41 8.57 7.18
CA GLU A 68 11.77 8.24 7.66
C GLU A 68 12.38 7.06 6.89
N GLU A 69 11.57 6.02 6.62
CA GLU A 69 12.05 4.79 5.97
C GLU A 69 12.03 4.88 4.43
N TRP A 70 11.46 5.94 3.83
CA TRP A 70 11.10 6.03 2.41
C TRP A 70 12.18 5.56 1.44
N ASP A 71 13.40 6.06 1.60
CA ASP A 71 14.53 5.78 0.71
C ASP A 71 15.07 4.34 0.84
N THR A 72 14.67 3.63 1.90
CA THR A 72 15.08 2.24 2.18
C THR A 72 14.03 1.21 1.81
N LEU A 73 12.83 1.65 1.41
CA LEU A 73 11.73 0.76 1.10
C LEU A 73 11.98 0.01 -0.20
N ILE A 74 11.94 -1.32 -0.11
CA ILE A 74 12.06 -2.18 -1.28
C ILE A 74 10.65 -2.59 -1.75
N PRO A 75 10.27 -2.34 -3.01
CA PRO A 75 8.96 -2.75 -3.50
C PRO A 75 8.83 -4.28 -3.50
N VAL A 76 7.61 -4.76 -3.23
CA VAL A 76 7.26 -6.17 -3.48
C VAL A 76 7.03 -6.30 -4.98
N ALA A 77 7.74 -7.21 -5.65
CA ALA A 77 7.45 -7.54 -7.04
C ALA A 77 6.02 -8.10 -7.14
N PRO A 78 5.25 -7.80 -8.19
CA PRO A 78 3.99 -8.50 -8.42
C PRO A 78 4.29 -10.02 -8.47
N ASP A 79 3.39 -10.83 -7.93
CA ASP A 79 3.52 -12.29 -8.02
C ASP A 79 3.77 -12.67 -9.49
N ALA A 80 4.73 -13.57 -9.70
CA ALA A 80 4.95 -14.14 -11.02
C ALA A 80 3.63 -14.76 -11.48
N THR A 81 3.07 -14.25 -12.58
CA THR A 81 1.89 -14.84 -13.18
C THR A 81 2.24 -16.31 -13.50
N PRO A 82 1.43 -17.29 -13.08
CA PRO A 82 1.69 -18.68 -13.43
C PRO A 82 1.84 -18.82 -14.95
N GLY A 83 3.04 -19.13 -15.43
CA GLY A 83 3.34 -19.29 -16.86
C GLY A 83 4.34 -18.30 -17.47
N THR A 84 4.85 -17.31 -16.73
CA THR A 84 5.94 -16.47 -17.26
C THR A 84 7.28 -17.22 -17.14
N PRO A 85 7.93 -17.60 -18.25
CA PRO A 85 9.25 -18.23 -18.19
C PRO A 85 10.28 -17.22 -17.64
N PRO A 86 11.31 -17.69 -16.90
CA PRO A 86 12.36 -16.79 -16.43
C PRO A 86 12.99 -16.08 -17.63
N SER A 87 13.08 -14.75 -17.55
CA SER A 87 13.82 -13.96 -18.55
C SER A 87 15.23 -14.54 -18.68
N PRO A 88 15.73 -14.78 -19.90
CA PRO A 88 17.08 -15.29 -20.08
C PRO A 88 18.06 -14.27 -19.50
N GLU A 89 18.87 -14.69 -18.54
CA GLU A 89 20.01 -13.94 -18.07
C GLU A 89 20.87 -13.59 -19.29
N SER A 90 21.02 -12.30 -19.60
CA SER A 90 21.99 -11.84 -20.59
C SER A 90 23.39 -12.17 -20.06
N PRO A 91 24.19 -12.99 -20.76
CA PRO A 91 25.56 -13.21 -20.37
C PRO A 91 26.42 -12.00 -20.73
N SER A 92 27.12 -11.51 -19.70
CA SER A 92 28.38 -10.75 -19.64
C SER A 92 28.66 -9.60 -20.61
#